data_AF-A0A958V939-F1
#
_entry.id   AF-A0A958V939-F1
#
_cell.length_a   1.000
_cell.length_b   1.000
_cell.length_c   1.000
_cell.angle_alpha   90.00
_cell.angle_beta   90.00
_cell.angle_gamma   90.00
#
_symmetry.space_group_name_H-M   'P 1'
#
loop_
_entity.id
_entity.type
_entity.pdbx_description
1 polymer ?
#
loop_
_entity_poly.entity_id
_entity_poly.type
_entity_poly.pdbx_seq_one_letter_code
_entity_poly.pdbx_strand_id
1 'polypeptide(L)'
;MRTILTISVIYFSVFALGQGNEGNSNNSNNSNGVNSNILNYKVEEKLKKVEKEEAPAPEVNTGVFDSQLQSGRYNYEFTRKKFIRQNLGKGFTSEQQKTLDQQLENLKESAENSFEFNYLTYVNGNHDVSLFPFLEKAYKLKPYDASLFDDFIAYYEITDNATKKAEFTKKLMASNAIESGVYRYNENVLRSIDKNGILITNGYDDTYPLWVLQNEKAMRKDVKVLSLDILQNKEYRKRILKQYGLKDPGVGPENQDFIMKLLQVNPDKNIFLGYTVPKYVLKGLSINLKNTGLALKYAPKRLNEDKLKINFENELQLDYLLQNQSSSKVKQMNANYLVMLSQLYKKYKQDPKKQEYIKSIALKIGRDINKEKTVKASLGI
;
A
#
# COMPACT_ATOMS: atom_id res chain seq x y z
N MET A 1 22.46 -18.75 -8.08
CA MET A 1 21.49 -17.79 -7.50
C MET A 1 20.90 -16.80 -8.51
N ARG A 2 21.68 -16.21 -9.44
CA ARG A 2 21.18 -15.19 -10.39
C ARG A 2 19.96 -15.63 -11.22
N THR A 3 19.96 -16.86 -11.76
CA THR A 3 18.83 -17.42 -12.52
C THR A 3 17.60 -17.73 -11.65
N ILE A 4 17.78 -17.98 -10.35
CA ILE A 4 16.73 -18.46 -9.46
C ILE A 4 15.80 -17.32 -9.01
N LEU A 5 16.34 -16.12 -8.77
CA LEU A 5 15.52 -14.94 -8.47
C LEU A 5 14.66 -14.57 -9.67
N THR A 6 15.23 -14.52 -10.87
CA THR A 6 14.49 -14.22 -12.10
C THR A 6 13.38 -15.24 -12.34
N ILE A 7 13.66 -16.54 -12.20
CA ILE A 7 12.64 -17.60 -12.31
C ILE A 7 11.56 -17.41 -11.22
N SER A 8 11.93 -17.22 -9.96
CA SER A 8 10.94 -17.10 -8.86
C SER A 8 10.08 -15.85 -8.99
N VAL A 9 10.68 -14.71 -9.34
CA VAL A 9 9.97 -13.46 -9.62
C VAL A 9 9.03 -13.67 -10.80
N ILE A 10 9.46 -14.32 -11.89
CA ILE A 10 8.58 -14.60 -13.04
C ILE A 10 7.43 -15.52 -12.62
N TYR A 11 7.70 -16.66 -11.98
CA TYR A 11 6.68 -17.64 -11.58
C TYR A 11 5.65 -17.06 -10.61
N PHE A 12 6.07 -16.23 -9.66
CA PHE A 12 5.18 -15.67 -8.64
C PHE A 12 4.72 -14.25 -8.92
N SER A 13 5.28 -13.58 -9.92
CA SER A 13 4.79 -12.28 -10.39
C SER A 13 3.36 -12.34 -10.89
N VAL A 14 2.81 -13.52 -11.19
CA VAL A 14 1.38 -13.67 -11.53
C VAL A 14 0.48 -13.51 -10.30
N PHE A 15 1.01 -13.68 -9.08
CA PHE A 15 0.20 -13.86 -7.86
C PHE A 15 0.43 -12.80 -6.77
N ALA A 16 1.61 -12.18 -6.74
CA ALA A 16 1.89 -10.99 -5.94
C ALA A 16 0.92 -9.85 -6.32
N LEU A 17 0.43 -9.11 -5.31
CA LEU A 17 -0.52 -7.98 -5.44
C LEU A 17 -0.33 -7.24 -6.77
N GLY A 18 -1.42 -7.17 -7.51
CA GLY A 18 -1.45 -6.68 -8.88
C GLY A 18 -1.34 -5.16 -8.98
N GLN A 19 -1.04 -4.71 -10.20
CA GLN A 19 -2.10 -3.91 -10.81
C GLN A 19 -3.29 -4.85 -11.05
N GLY A 20 -4.40 -4.58 -10.36
CA GLY A 20 -5.72 -5.13 -10.65
C GLY A 20 -5.92 -6.63 -10.43
N ASN A 21 -6.34 -7.02 -9.21
CA ASN A 21 -7.37 -8.04 -9.04
C ASN A 21 -8.03 -7.92 -7.65
N GLU A 22 -8.65 -6.77 -7.40
CA GLU A 22 -9.70 -6.68 -6.39
C GLU A 22 -11.02 -7.07 -7.09
N GLY A 23 -11.34 -8.36 -6.99
CA GLY A 23 -12.69 -8.82 -7.19
C GLY A 23 -13.56 -8.29 -6.06
N ASN A 24 -14.57 -7.52 -6.46
CA ASN A 24 -15.84 -7.27 -5.79
C ASN A 24 -16.02 -7.97 -4.42
N SER A 25 -16.04 -7.20 -3.32
CA SER A 25 -16.74 -7.59 -2.10
C SER A 25 -18.02 -6.78 -1.97
N ASN A 26 -18.96 -7.05 -2.87
CA ASN A 26 -20.37 -6.86 -2.56
C ASN A 26 -20.71 -7.82 -1.42
N ASN A 27 -21.08 -7.29 -0.25
CA ASN A 27 -21.80 -8.06 0.74
C ASN A 27 -23.27 -7.62 0.72
N SER A 28 -23.98 -8.05 -0.32
CA SER A 28 -25.43 -8.15 -0.31
C SER A 28 -25.79 -9.53 0.27
N ASN A 29 -25.87 -9.64 1.60
CA ASN A 29 -26.47 -10.80 2.23
C ASN A 29 -27.85 -10.42 2.76
N ASN A 30 -28.86 -10.78 1.96
CA ASN A 30 -30.20 -11.01 2.44
C ASN A 30 -30.22 -12.43 3.03
N SER A 31 -29.97 -12.56 4.33
CA SER A 31 -30.31 -13.76 5.09
C SER A 31 -30.80 -13.37 6.47
N ASN A 32 -32.01 -13.82 6.78
CA ASN A 32 -32.74 -13.55 8.00
C ASN A 32 -31.96 -13.98 9.25
N GLY A 33 -32.02 -13.14 10.28
CA GLY A 33 -31.95 -13.54 11.68
C GLY A 33 -30.56 -13.54 12.33
N VAL A 34 -30.33 -12.48 13.12
CA VAL A 34 -29.68 -12.44 14.45
C VAL A 34 -28.63 -11.31 14.54
N ASN A 35 -29.12 -10.16 14.99
CA ASN A 35 -28.50 -9.07 15.76
C ASN A 35 -26.98 -8.81 15.61
N SER A 36 -26.62 -7.91 14.68
CA SER A 36 -25.35 -7.18 14.66
C SER A 36 -25.47 -5.67 14.97
N ASN A 37 -26.66 -5.19 15.34
CA ASN A 37 -26.95 -3.77 15.59
C ASN A 37 -26.41 -3.22 16.93
N ILE A 38 -25.74 -4.02 17.75
CA ILE A 38 -25.31 -3.61 19.11
C ILE A 38 -23.88 -3.03 19.12
N LEU A 39 -23.05 -3.28 18.10
CA LEU A 39 -21.64 -2.84 18.12
C LEU A 39 -21.43 -1.42 17.57
N ASN A 40 -22.17 -1.01 16.52
CA ASN A 40 -22.08 0.34 15.97
C ASN A 40 -22.70 1.40 16.90
N TYR A 41 -23.71 1.03 17.68
CA TYR A 41 -24.32 1.92 18.70
C TYR A 41 -23.33 2.29 19.83
N LYS A 42 -22.45 1.37 20.23
CA LYS A 42 -21.51 1.59 21.35
C LYS A 42 -20.31 2.49 20.98
N VAL A 43 -19.98 2.61 19.70
CA VAL A 43 -18.91 3.51 19.22
C VAL A 43 -19.41 4.95 19.17
N GLU A 44 -20.65 5.16 18.72
CA GLU A 44 -21.30 6.48 18.76
C GLU A 44 -21.52 6.98 20.19
N GLU A 45 -21.97 6.12 21.13
CA GLU A 45 -22.19 6.54 22.52
C GLU A 45 -20.92 6.95 23.27
N LYS A 46 -19.76 6.36 22.94
CA LYS A 46 -18.49 6.73 23.58
C LYS A 46 -17.91 8.05 23.10
N LEU A 47 -18.34 8.54 21.92
CA LEU A 47 -17.87 9.78 21.32
C LEU A 47 -18.91 10.92 21.36
N LYS A 48 -20.20 10.62 21.55
CA LYS A 48 -21.31 11.60 21.69
C LYS A 48 -21.43 12.26 23.07
N LYS A 49 -20.54 11.97 24.03
CA LYS A 49 -20.61 12.54 25.40
C LYS A 49 -20.05 13.96 25.54
N VAL A 50 -19.75 14.65 24.45
CA VAL A 50 -19.36 16.05 24.46
C VAL A 50 -20.28 16.83 23.52
N GLU A 51 -21.06 17.72 24.13
CA GLU A 51 -21.89 18.79 23.56
C GLU A 51 -23.14 18.42 22.75
N LYS A 52 -24.30 18.66 23.38
CA LYS A 52 -25.59 18.91 22.72
C LYS A 52 -25.86 20.41 22.75
N GLU A 53 -26.22 20.99 21.61
CA GLU A 53 -27.53 21.58 21.33
C GLU A 53 -27.49 22.32 19.98
N GLU A 54 -28.38 21.96 19.04
CA GLU A 54 -29.04 22.93 18.14
C GLU A 54 -30.23 22.26 17.40
N ALA A 55 -31.23 23.08 17.10
CA ALA A 55 -32.60 22.74 16.69
C ALA A 55 -32.73 22.32 15.19
N PRO A 56 -33.85 21.71 14.74
CA PRO A 56 -33.92 21.05 13.43
C PRO A 56 -34.12 22.03 12.27
N ALA A 57 -33.35 21.83 11.19
CA ALA A 57 -33.52 22.48 9.90
C ALA A 57 -34.59 21.75 9.04
N PRO A 58 -35.24 22.43 8.07
CA PRO A 58 -36.43 21.94 7.39
C PRO A 58 -36.14 20.75 6.45
N GLU A 59 -37.12 19.85 6.30
CA GLU A 59 -37.08 18.65 5.48
C GLU A 59 -36.94 18.96 3.98
N VAL A 60 -35.70 19.02 3.50
CA VAL A 60 -35.36 18.76 2.10
C VAL A 60 -35.38 17.24 1.89
N ASN A 61 -35.77 16.75 0.71
CA ASN A 61 -35.72 15.32 0.38
C ASN A 61 -34.25 14.84 0.28
N THR A 62 -33.59 14.70 1.43
CA THR A 62 -32.15 14.45 1.60
C THR A 62 -31.71 13.10 1.02
N GLY A 63 -32.59 12.10 1.03
CA GLY A 63 -32.25 10.73 0.61
C GLY A 63 -31.90 10.59 -0.88
N VAL A 64 -32.56 11.34 -1.78
CA VAL A 64 -32.27 11.29 -3.23
C VAL A 64 -30.96 12.02 -3.54
N PHE A 65 -30.75 13.17 -2.90
CA PHE A 65 -29.55 13.97 -3.07
C PHE A 65 -28.29 13.22 -2.58
N ASP A 66 -28.35 12.59 -1.40
CA ASP A 66 -27.25 11.79 -0.86
C ASP A 66 -26.89 10.60 -1.78
N SER A 67 -27.90 9.97 -2.42
CA SER A 67 -27.68 8.86 -3.35
C SER A 67 -26.95 9.30 -4.64
N GLN A 68 -27.21 10.52 -5.12
CA GLN A 68 -26.55 11.08 -6.30
C GLN A 68 -25.08 11.42 -6.00
N LEU A 69 -24.79 11.99 -4.82
CA LEU A 69 -23.43 12.29 -4.38
C LEU A 69 -22.59 11.03 -4.24
N GLN A 70 -23.15 9.98 -3.61
CA GLN A 70 -22.45 8.69 -3.48
C GLN A 70 -22.18 8.05 -4.86
N SER A 71 -23.15 8.12 -5.78
CA SER A 71 -22.98 7.62 -7.14
C SER A 71 -21.91 8.39 -7.91
N GLY A 72 -21.87 9.72 -7.77
CA GLY A 72 -20.83 10.58 -8.34
C GLY A 72 -19.43 10.20 -7.84
N ARG A 73 -19.28 10.05 -6.51
CA ARG A 73 -18.02 9.61 -5.90
C ARG A 73 -17.58 8.24 -6.40
N TYR A 74 -18.49 7.27 -6.41
CA TYR A 74 -18.21 5.93 -6.89
C TYR A 74 -17.72 5.94 -8.35
N ASN A 75 -18.40 6.69 -9.23
CA ASN A 75 -18.03 6.79 -10.64
C ASN A 75 -16.66 7.44 -10.83
N TYR A 76 -16.34 8.49 -10.08
CA TYR A 76 -15.03 9.11 -10.09
C TYR A 76 -13.93 8.13 -9.64
N GLU A 77 -14.12 7.49 -8.48
CA GLU A 77 -13.14 6.55 -7.92
C GLU A 77 -12.92 5.34 -8.84
N PHE A 78 -14.00 4.85 -9.46
CA PHE A 78 -13.93 3.75 -10.42
C PHE A 78 -13.11 4.15 -11.66
N THR A 79 -13.38 5.31 -12.26
CA THR A 79 -12.63 5.84 -13.41
C THR A 79 -11.17 6.05 -13.06
N ARG A 80 -10.89 6.69 -11.92
CA ARG A 80 -9.51 6.91 -11.43
C ARG A 80 -8.76 5.60 -11.24
N LYS A 81 -9.36 4.61 -10.57
CA LYS A 81 -8.79 3.26 -10.40
C LYS A 81 -8.57 2.56 -11.73
N LYS A 82 -9.43 2.75 -12.73
CA LYS A 82 -9.24 2.22 -14.08
C LYS A 82 -8.00 2.84 -14.74
N PHE A 83 -7.83 4.16 -14.69
CA PHE A 83 -6.66 4.84 -15.26
C PHE A 83 -5.35 4.47 -14.57
N ILE A 84 -5.32 4.39 -13.25
CA ILE A 84 -4.14 3.92 -12.50
C ILE A 84 -3.69 2.52 -12.97
N ARG A 85 -4.64 1.64 -13.30
CA ARG A 85 -4.36 0.29 -13.83
C ARG A 85 -3.89 0.27 -15.28
N GLN A 86 -4.14 1.33 -16.05
CA GLN A 86 -3.72 1.43 -17.45
C GLN A 86 -2.30 2.00 -17.57
N ASN A 87 -1.87 2.78 -16.57
CA ASN A 87 -0.61 3.52 -16.63
C ASN A 87 0.55 2.66 -16.09
N LEU A 88 1.67 2.69 -16.82
CA LEU A 88 2.92 2.03 -16.41
C LEU A 88 3.71 2.89 -15.41
N GLY A 89 3.66 4.22 -15.57
CA GLY A 89 4.16 5.21 -14.61
C GLY A 89 3.08 5.68 -13.64
N LYS A 90 3.44 6.59 -12.74
CA LYS A 90 2.50 7.27 -11.83
C LYS A 90 1.83 8.47 -12.50
N GLY A 91 0.65 8.85 -12.03
CA GLY A 91 -0.09 10.00 -12.57
C GLY A 91 -0.95 9.66 -13.79
N PHE A 92 -1.44 10.70 -14.46
CA PHE A 92 -2.44 10.61 -15.52
C PHE A 92 -1.98 11.34 -16.79
N THR A 93 -2.41 10.86 -17.95
CA THR A 93 -2.28 11.63 -19.20
C THR A 93 -3.19 12.86 -19.15
N SER A 94 -2.92 13.85 -20.00
CA SER A 94 -3.78 15.05 -20.07
C SER A 94 -5.25 14.71 -20.37
N GLU A 95 -5.52 13.68 -21.18
CA GLU A 95 -6.87 13.23 -21.50
C GLU A 95 -7.56 12.52 -20.31
N GLN A 96 -6.82 11.67 -19.61
CA GLN A 96 -7.31 11.02 -18.39
C GLN A 96 -7.62 12.05 -17.30
N GLN A 97 -6.72 13.03 -17.10
CA GLN A 97 -6.94 14.10 -16.14
C GLN A 97 -8.17 14.93 -16.52
N LYS A 98 -8.30 15.34 -17.79
CA LYS A 98 -9.49 16.05 -18.29
C LYS A 98 -10.79 15.29 -18.04
N THR A 99 -10.76 13.95 -18.17
CA THR A 99 -11.93 13.10 -17.87
C THR A 99 -12.31 13.15 -16.39
N LEU A 100 -11.32 13.08 -15.49
CA LEU A 100 -11.55 13.18 -14.04
C LEU A 100 -12.03 14.59 -13.66
N ASP A 101 -11.44 15.63 -14.25
CA ASP A 101 -11.84 17.03 -14.05
C ASP A 101 -13.31 17.25 -14.46
N GLN A 102 -13.73 16.69 -15.60
CA GLN A 102 -15.12 16.78 -16.05
C GLN A 102 -16.09 16.07 -15.09
N GLN A 103 -15.72 14.92 -14.54
CA GLN A 103 -16.54 14.23 -13.54
C GLN A 103 -16.68 15.04 -12.26
N LEU A 104 -15.63 15.76 -11.85
CA LEU A 104 -15.64 16.64 -10.69
C LEU A 104 -16.47 17.91 -10.94
N GLU A 105 -16.39 18.50 -12.13
CA GLU A 105 -17.19 19.69 -12.48
C GLU A 105 -18.69 19.36 -12.46
N ASN A 106 -19.09 18.20 -13.00
CA ASN A 106 -20.48 17.73 -12.93
C ASN A 106 -20.97 17.54 -11.48
N LEU A 107 -20.06 17.23 -10.54
CA LEU A 107 -20.39 17.11 -9.12
C LEU A 107 -20.49 18.50 -8.45
N LYS A 108 -19.72 19.49 -8.91
CA LYS A 108 -19.68 20.84 -8.32
C LYS A 108 -21.03 21.54 -8.37
N GLU A 109 -21.70 21.49 -9.52
CA GLU A 109 -22.94 22.25 -9.80
C GLU A 109 -24.07 21.97 -8.78
N SER A 110 -24.02 20.83 -8.09
CA SER A 110 -25.02 20.43 -7.11
C SER A 110 -24.47 20.24 -5.69
N ALA A 111 -23.16 20.31 -5.46
CA ALA A 111 -22.55 19.72 -4.26
C ALA A 111 -21.32 20.43 -3.67
N GLU A 112 -21.08 21.71 -3.95
CA GLU A 112 -19.85 22.43 -3.56
C GLU A 112 -19.52 22.39 -2.04
N ASN A 113 -20.53 22.23 -1.19
CA ASN A 113 -20.38 22.08 0.26
C ASN A 113 -20.43 20.64 0.77
N SER A 114 -20.57 19.66 -0.11
CA SER A 114 -20.60 18.23 0.24
C SER A 114 -19.22 17.71 0.63
N PHE A 115 -19.21 16.62 1.40
CA PHE A 115 -17.98 15.89 1.68
C PHE A 115 -17.34 15.38 0.39
N GLU A 116 -18.15 14.80 -0.49
CA GLU A 116 -17.74 14.11 -1.72
C GLU A 116 -17.01 15.08 -2.65
N PHE A 117 -17.57 16.26 -2.91
CA PHE A 117 -16.93 17.25 -3.77
C PHE A 117 -15.58 17.73 -3.20
N ASN A 118 -15.55 18.08 -1.90
CA ASN A 118 -14.34 18.60 -1.27
C ASN A 118 -13.23 17.55 -1.22
N TYR A 119 -13.57 16.32 -0.83
CA TYR A 119 -12.59 15.23 -0.80
C TYR A 119 -12.05 14.91 -2.19
N LEU A 120 -12.94 14.75 -3.19
CA LEU A 120 -12.52 14.43 -4.55
C LEU A 120 -11.74 15.56 -5.21
N THR A 121 -12.01 16.83 -4.87
CA THR A 121 -11.20 17.97 -5.33
C THR A 121 -9.75 17.82 -4.88
N TYR A 122 -9.52 17.47 -3.61
CA TYR A 122 -8.17 17.22 -3.11
C TYR A 122 -7.51 16.01 -3.81
N VAL A 123 -8.22 14.88 -3.89
CA VAL A 123 -7.72 13.63 -4.51
C VAL A 123 -7.38 13.85 -5.98
N ASN A 124 -8.17 14.63 -6.70
CA ASN A 124 -7.96 14.97 -8.10
C ASN A 124 -6.70 15.82 -8.33
N GLY A 125 -6.26 16.55 -7.30
CA GLY A 125 -5.03 17.32 -7.26
C GLY A 125 -3.74 16.53 -7.28
N ASN A 126 -3.79 15.21 -7.10
CA ASN A 126 -2.62 14.33 -7.16
C ASN A 126 -1.44 14.80 -6.28
N HIS A 127 -1.69 14.99 -4.98
CA HIS A 127 -0.71 15.49 -4.00
C HIS A 127 -0.31 16.98 -4.17
N ASP A 128 -1.16 17.77 -4.82
CA ASP A 128 -1.05 19.23 -4.81
C ASP A 128 -1.45 19.78 -3.43
N VAL A 129 -0.44 20.29 -2.71
CA VAL A 129 -0.60 20.83 -1.36
C VAL A 129 -1.45 22.12 -1.32
N SER A 130 -1.60 22.82 -2.44
CA SER A 130 -2.43 24.02 -2.52
C SER A 130 -3.93 23.72 -2.33
N LEU A 131 -4.34 22.47 -2.58
CA LEU A 131 -5.72 22.01 -2.44
C LEU A 131 -6.04 21.48 -1.04
N PHE A 132 -5.10 21.57 -0.09
CA PHE A 132 -5.33 21.16 1.30
C PHE A 132 -6.58 21.78 1.96
N PRO A 133 -7.00 23.03 1.68
CA PRO A 133 -8.25 23.57 2.22
C PRO A 133 -9.48 22.70 1.93
N PHE A 134 -9.51 22.01 0.78
CA PHE A 134 -10.59 21.09 0.43
C PHE A 134 -10.54 19.81 1.29
N LEU A 135 -9.36 19.24 1.54
CA LEU A 135 -9.20 18.11 2.45
C LEU A 135 -9.60 18.48 3.88
N GLU A 136 -9.23 19.67 4.34
CA GLU A 136 -9.62 20.18 5.66
C GLU A 136 -11.14 20.37 5.77
N LYS A 137 -11.79 20.90 4.72
CA LYS A 137 -13.25 21.03 4.66
C LYS A 137 -13.94 19.66 4.68
N ALA A 138 -13.45 18.68 3.91
CA ALA A 138 -13.95 17.31 3.96
C ALA A 138 -13.80 16.70 5.37
N TYR A 139 -12.67 16.95 6.03
CA TYR A 139 -12.44 16.50 7.41
C TYR A 139 -13.41 17.13 8.42
N LYS A 140 -13.71 18.43 8.30
CA LYS A 140 -14.70 19.09 9.16
C LYS A 140 -16.09 18.48 9.01
N LEU A 141 -16.47 18.07 7.80
CA LEU A 141 -17.76 17.45 7.50
C LEU A 141 -17.85 16.00 8.00
N LYS A 142 -16.78 15.20 7.86
CA LYS A 142 -16.74 13.81 8.32
C LYS A 142 -15.40 13.50 9.03
N PRO A 143 -15.19 13.95 10.27
CA PRO A 143 -13.88 13.88 10.96
C PRO A 143 -13.43 12.46 11.36
N TYR A 144 -14.33 11.49 11.25
CA TYR A 144 -14.08 10.07 11.54
C TYR A 144 -14.03 9.20 10.28
N ASP A 145 -14.18 9.78 9.09
CA ASP A 145 -14.04 9.02 7.85
C ASP A 145 -12.58 8.62 7.64
N ALA A 146 -12.31 7.33 7.81
CA ALA A 146 -10.96 6.78 7.74
C ALA A 146 -10.31 6.92 6.35
N SER A 147 -11.11 7.13 5.29
CA SER A 147 -10.58 7.34 3.94
C SER A 147 -9.82 8.65 3.78
N LEU A 148 -9.92 9.57 4.75
CA LEU A 148 -9.14 10.81 4.75
C LEU A 148 -7.74 10.66 5.35
N PHE A 149 -7.53 9.70 6.23
CA PHE A 149 -6.39 9.74 7.16
C PHE A 149 -5.06 9.50 6.46
N ASP A 150 -5.03 8.66 5.44
CA ASP A 150 -3.85 8.43 4.61
C ASP A 150 -3.48 9.66 3.78
N ASP A 151 -4.46 10.38 3.24
CA ASP A 151 -4.27 11.65 2.54
C ASP A 151 -3.69 12.74 3.46
N PHE A 152 -4.14 12.82 4.73
CA PHE A 152 -3.51 13.69 5.74
C PHE A 152 -2.08 13.25 6.06
N ILE A 153 -1.81 11.94 6.20
CA ILE A 153 -0.45 11.43 6.43
C ILE A 153 0.45 11.80 5.25
N ALA A 154 -0.02 11.67 4.02
CA ALA A 154 0.71 12.05 2.81
C ALA A 154 0.98 13.56 2.78
N TYR A 155 -0.03 14.39 3.05
CA TYR A 155 0.12 15.84 3.14
C TYR A 155 1.18 16.25 4.16
N TYR A 156 1.13 15.68 5.38
CA TYR A 156 2.09 16.01 6.43
C TYR A 156 3.49 15.43 6.20
N GLU A 157 3.62 14.35 5.43
CA GLU A 157 4.92 13.92 4.90
C GLU A 157 5.47 14.92 3.87
N ILE A 158 4.63 15.38 2.93
CA ILE A 158 5.01 16.34 1.88
C ILE A 158 5.42 17.70 2.49
N THR A 159 4.72 18.13 3.53
CA THR A 159 4.95 19.41 4.21
C THR A 159 5.91 19.32 5.40
N ASP A 160 6.53 18.15 5.62
CA ASP A 160 7.54 17.92 6.67
C ASP A 160 7.03 18.17 8.11
N ASN A 161 5.76 17.86 8.37
CA ASN A 161 5.14 18.02 9.68
C ASN A 161 5.03 16.67 10.41
N ALA A 162 6.13 16.26 11.05
CA ALA A 162 6.22 14.98 11.75
C ALA A 162 5.17 14.81 12.86
N THR A 163 4.85 15.88 13.61
CA THR A 163 3.88 15.84 14.70
C THR A 163 2.47 15.53 14.19
N LYS A 164 2.04 16.23 13.15
CA LYS A 164 0.72 15.99 12.55
C LYS A 164 0.67 14.67 11.78
N LYS A 165 1.77 14.26 11.15
CA LYS A 165 1.87 12.92 10.57
C LYS A 165 1.64 11.84 11.62
N ALA A 166 2.29 11.94 12.79
CA ALA A 166 2.10 11.00 13.91
C ALA A 166 0.65 11.02 14.45
N GLU A 167 0.02 12.20 14.52
CA GLU A 167 -1.39 12.31 14.92
C GLU A 167 -2.31 11.49 14.00
N PHE A 168 -2.10 11.59 12.67
CA PHE A 168 -2.94 10.88 11.71
C PHE A 168 -2.58 9.40 11.54
N THR A 169 -1.33 8.99 11.76
CA THR A 169 -1.00 7.55 11.85
C THR A 169 -1.72 6.89 13.03
N LYS A 170 -1.83 7.58 14.16
CA LYS A 170 -2.61 7.11 15.32
C LYS A 170 -4.10 6.98 14.99
N LYS A 171 -4.68 7.97 14.30
CA LYS A 171 -6.09 7.92 13.83
C LYS A 171 -6.33 6.76 12.87
N LEU A 172 -5.42 6.54 11.90
CA LEU A 172 -5.49 5.43 10.95
C LEU A 172 -5.35 4.06 11.61
N MET A 173 -4.50 3.94 12.62
CA MET A 173 -4.39 2.70 13.39
C MET A 173 -5.68 2.44 14.19
N ALA A 174 -6.25 3.47 14.83
CA ALA A 174 -7.44 3.35 15.66
C ALA A 174 -8.73 3.07 14.86
N SER A 175 -8.78 3.47 13.58
CA SER A 175 -9.96 3.23 12.74
C SER A 175 -10.13 1.77 12.30
N ASN A 176 -9.11 0.93 12.47
CA ASN A 176 -9.04 -0.44 11.95
C ASN A 176 -9.23 -0.53 10.41
N ALA A 177 -8.99 0.55 9.67
CA ALA A 177 -9.06 0.55 8.21
C ALA A 177 -7.97 -0.31 7.56
N ILE A 178 -6.85 -0.53 8.25
CA ILE A 178 -5.80 -1.46 7.84
C ILE A 178 -5.96 -2.75 8.64
N GLU A 179 -6.16 -3.87 7.94
CA GLU A 179 -6.31 -5.17 8.57
C GLU A 179 -5.01 -5.62 9.27
N SER A 180 -5.14 -6.34 10.38
CA SER A 180 -3.98 -6.80 11.18
C SER A 180 -2.97 -7.64 10.38
N GLY A 181 -3.43 -8.42 9.40
CA GLY A 181 -2.57 -9.19 8.49
C GLY A 181 -1.68 -8.31 7.61
N VAL A 182 -2.15 -7.14 7.21
CA VAL A 182 -1.38 -6.14 6.44
C VAL A 182 -0.26 -5.56 7.30
N TYR A 183 -0.53 -5.30 8.59
CA TYR A 183 0.52 -4.89 9.53
C TYR A 183 1.57 -5.98 9.72
N ARG A 184 1.18 -7.24 9.97
CA ARG A 184 2.12 -8.36 10.12
C ARG A 184 3.02 -8.55 8.89
N TYR A 185 2.46 -8.38 7.70
CA TYR A 185 3.24 -8.37 6.47
C TYR A 185 4.30 -7.26 6.47
N ASN A 186 3.91 -6.03 6.79
CA ASN A 186 4.81 -4.87 6.76
C ASN A 186 5.84 -4.86 7.91
N GLU A 187 5.55 -5.52 9.05
CA GLU A 187 6.55 -5.80 10.09
C GLU A 187 7.71 -6.64 9.53
N ASN A 188 7.39 -7.66 8.72
CA ASN A 188 8.39 -8.48 8.04
C ASN A 188 9.09 -7.75 6.88
N VAL A 189 8.40 -6.82 6.19
CA VAL A 189 9.06 -5.91 5.23
C VAL A 189 10.14 -5.10 5.94
N LEU A 190 9.85 -4.46 7.08
CA LEU A 190 10.83 -3.72 7.87
C LEU A 190 12.00 -4.60 8.34
N ARG A 191 11.73 -5.81 8.81
CA ARG A 191 12.74 -6.80 9.22
C ARG A 191 13.63 -7.28 8.06
N SER A 192 13.20 -7.10 6.81
CA SER A 192 13.94 -7.52 5.62
C SER A 192 14.97 -6.49 5.14
N ILE A 193 15.03 -5.31 5.76
CA ILE A 193 15.81 -4.17 5.26
C ILE A 193 17.04 -3.96 6.13
N ASP A 194 18.20 -3.77 5.52
CA ASP A 194 19.45 -3.48 6.22
C ASP A 194 19.34 -2.16 7.02
N LYS A 195 20.18 -2.00 8.05
CA LYS A 195 20.24 -0.77 8.85
C LYS A 195 20.38 0.47 7.95
N ASN A 196 19.59 1.52 8.24
CA ASN A 196 19.56 2.77 7.49
C ASN A 196 19.19 2.62 6.00
N GLY A 197 18.53 1.53 5.61
CA GLY A 197 18.10 1.29 4.23
C GLY A 197 17.00 2.26 3.77
N ILE A 198 16.92 2.47 2.46
CA ILE A 198 15.85 3.24 1.81
C ILE A 198 14.93 2.26 1.10
N LEU A 199 13.68 2.15 1.54
CA LEU A 199 12.67 1.31 0.92
C LEU A 199 11.79 2.13 -0.01
N ILE A 200 11.74 1.73 -1.28
CA ILE A 200 10.79 2.24 -2.25
C ILE A 200 9.50 1.42 -2.16
N THR A 201 8.41 2.09 -1.84
CA THR A 201 7.04 1.54 -1.76
C THR A 201 6.18 2.08 -2.90
N ASN A 202 5.05 1.43 -3.17
CA ASN A 202 4.22 1.76 -4.33
C ASN A 202 2.89 2.42 -4.00
N GLY A 203 2.22 2.03 -2.91
CA GLY A 203 0.83 2.45 -2.70
C GLY A 203 0.36 2.32 -1.26
N TYR A 204 -0.95 2.11 -1.10
CA TYR A 204 -1.58 2.16 0.21
C TYR A 204 -1.14 1.01 1.12
N ASP A 205 -1.22 -0.24 0.64
CA ASP A 205 -1.04 -1.45 1.45
C ASP A 205 0.41 -1.72 1.91
N ASP A 206 1.38 -0.94 1.43
CA ASP A 206 2.76 -0.95 1.92
C ASP A 206 3.14 0.37 2.60
N THR A 207 2.91 1.53 1.98
CA THR A 207 3.39 2.82 2.50
C THR A 207 2.81 3.19 3.87
N TYR A 208 1.49 3.24 3.99
CA TYR A 208 0.84 3.73 5.21
C TYR A 208 0.97 2.76 6.39
N PRO A 209 0.80 1.43 6.23
CA PRO A 209 1.08 0.49 7.31
C PRO A 209 2.52 0.61 7.83
N LEU A 210 3.51 0.81 6.95
CA LEU A 210 4.90 1.02 7.37
C LEU A 210 5.07 2.29 8.22
N TRP A 211 4.49 3.41 7.78
CA TRP A 211 4.53 4.65 8.57
C TRP A 211 3.79 4.55 9.90
N VAL A 212 2.66 3.84 9.95
CA VAL A 212 1.97 3.56 11.22
C VAL A 212 2.87 2.73 12.14
N LEU A 213 3.49 1.65 11.65
CA LEU A 213 4.41 0.83 12.45
C LEU A 213 5.61 1.65 12.97
N GLN A 214 6.15 2.56 12.14
CA GLN A 214 7.27 3.42 12.54
C GLN A 214 6.87 4.46 13.59
N ASN A 215 5.70 5.11 13.45
CA ASN A 215 5.26 6.16 14.38
C ASN A 215 4.70 5.57 15.69
N GLU A 216 3.79 4.59 15.60
CA GLU A 216 3.03 4.09 16.75
C GLU A 216 3.73 2.95 17.49
N LYS A 217 4.55 2.15 16.80
CA LYS A 217 5.29 1.01 17.41
C LYS A 217 6.80 1.21 17.50
N ALA A 218 7.30 2.38 17.07
CA ALA A 218 8.72 2.70 17.00
C ALA A 218 9.58 1.64 16.25
N MET A 219 8.99 0.88 15.34
CA MET A 219 9.68 -0.18 14.63
C MET A 219 10.57 0.39 13.54
N ARG A 220 11.88 0.05 13.56
CA ARG A 220 12.82 0.35 12.46
C ARG A 220 12.71 1.80 11.94
N LYS A 221 12.71 2.78 12.86
CA LYS A 221 12.74 4.22 12.53
C LYS A 221 14.00 4.63 11.73
N ASP A 222 15.02 3.77 11.69
CA ASP A 222 16.21 3.94 10.86
C ASP A 222 15.93 3.74 9.35
N VAL A 223 14.89 2.96 9.00
CA VAL A 223 14.52 2.71 7.61
C VAL A 223 13.79 3.92 7.04
N LYS A 224 14.26 4.40 5.91
CA LYS A 224 13.63 5.50 5.16
C LYS A 224 12.62 4.92 4.20
N VAL A 225 11.35 5.27 4.35
CA VAL A 225 10.28 4.86 3.42
C VAL A 225 10.09 5.96 2.38
N LEU A 226 10.14 5.60 1.10
CA LEU A 226 10.02 6.50 -0.05
C LEU A 226 8.88 6.03 -0.95
N SER A 227 7.73 6.70 -0.85
CA SER A 227 6.53 6.35 -1.61
C SER A 227 6.60 6.86 -3.05
N LEU A 228 6.51 5.95 -4.02
CA LEU A 228 6.42 6.31 -5.45
C LEU A 228 5.20 7.18 -5.74
N ASP A 229 4.12 7.01 -4.98
CA ASP A 229 2.90 7.78 -5.19
C ASP A 229 3.10 9.25 -4.83
N ILE A 230 3.77 9.51 -3.72
CA ILE A 230 4.00 10.86 -3.19
C ILE A 230 5.18 11.56 -3.91
N LEU A 231 6.11 10.78 -4.47
CA LEU A 231 7.18 11.29 -5.33
C LEU A 231 6.68 12.01 -6.60
N GLN A 232 5.39 11.95 -6.92
CA GLN A 232 4.77 12.77 -7.97
C GLN A 232 4.84 14.27 -7.65
N ASN A 233 4.76 14.63 -6.37
CA ASN A 233 4.98 16.01 -5.94
C ASN A 233 6.46 16.39 -6.15
N LYS A 234 6.72 17.33 -7.06
CA LYS A 234 8.08 17.69 -7.50
C LYS A 234 8.93 18.30 -6.38
N GLU A 235 8.32 19.16 -5.55
CA GLU A 235 9.02 19.80 -4.43
C GLU A 235 9.36 18.80 -3.32
N TYR A 236 8.42 17.89 -2.99
CA TYR A 236 8.69 16.77 -2.10
C TYR A 236 9.84 15.91 -2.64
N ARG A 237 9.76 15.49 -3.91
CA ARG A 237 10.79 14.66 -4.54
C ARG A 237 12.16 15.32 -4.44
N LYS A 238 12.28 16.59 -4.81
CA LYS A 238 13.53 17.35 -4.72
C LYS A 238 14.07 17.39 -3.28
N ARG A 239 13.21 17.68 -2.30
CA ARG A 239 13.57 17.75 -0.88
C ARG A 239 14.02 16.38 -0.35
N ILE A 240 13.22 15.34 -0.55
CA ILE A 240 13.45 14.02 0.06
C ILE A 240 14.65 13.30 -0.57
N LEU A 241 14.86 13.44 -1.89
CA LEU A 241 16.05 12.90 -2.54
C LEU A 241 17.31 13.57 -1.97
N LYS A 242 17.32 14.90 -1.80
CA LYS A 242 18.43 15.61 -1.16
C LYS A 242 18.65 15.14 0.28
N GLN A 243 17.59 15.06 1.09
CA GLN A 243 17.67 14.60 2.49
C GLN A 243 18.19 13.16 2.60
N TYR A 244 17.85 12.30 1.65
CA TYR A 244 18.33 10.91 1.61
C TYR A 244 19.68 10.76 0.92
N GLY A 245 20.25 11.85 0.40
CA GLY A 245 21.50 11.88 -0.33
C GLY A 245 21.44 11.09 -1.64
N LEU A 246 20.26 11.03 -2.27
CA LEU A 246 20.02 10.41 -3.57
C LEU A 246 20.20 11.45 -4.68
N LYS A 247 20.85 11.04 -5.77
CA LYS A 247 20.90 11.82 -7.01
C LYS A 247 19.56 11.71 -7.73
N ASP A 248 19.07 12.84 -8.25
CA ASP A 248 17.85 12.91 -9.06
C ASP A 248 18.10 12.25 -10.44
N PRO A 249 17.23 11.35 -10.92
CA PRO A 249 17.35 10.74 -12.24
C PRO A 249 17.02 11.66 -13.42
N GLY A 250 16.56 12.90 -13.18
CA GLY A 250 16.20 13.87 -14.21
C GLY A 250 14.84 13.61 -14.86
N VAL A 251 14.07 12.65 -14.34
CA VAL A 251 12.69 12.34 -14.75
C VAL A 251 11.82 12.15 -13.51
N GLY A 252 10.50 12.35 -13.60
CA GLY A 252 9.57 12.05 -12.51
C GLY A 252 8.92 10.67 -12.60
N PRO A 253 8.18 10.23 -11.56
CA PRO A 253 7.48 8.94 -11.51
C PRO A 253 6.46 8.69 -12.62
N GLU A 254 6.02 9.73 -13.32
CA GLU A 254 5.22 9.62 -14.54
C GLU A 254 5.95 8.89 -15.68
N ASN A 255 7.27 8.92 -15.67
CA ASN A 255 8.09 8.13 -16.57
C ASN A 255 8.23 6.69 -16.06
N GLN A 256 7.88 5.71 -16.88
CA GLN A 256 7.99 4.27 -16.54
C GLN A 256 9.42 3.86 -16.11
N ASP A 257 10.45 4.54 -16.64
CA ASP A 257 11.85 4.22 -16.33
C ASP A 257 12.35 4.91 -15.05
N PHE A 258 11.51 5.69 -14.35
CA PHE A 258 11.90 6.48 -13.18
C PHE A 258 12.69 5.66 -12.16
N ILE A 259 12.15 4.51 -11.74
CA ILE A 259 12.80 3.67 -10.72
C ILE A 259 14.13 3.11 -11.22
N MET A 260 14.17 2.65 -12.48
CA MET A 260 15.40 2.10 -13.07
C MET A 260 16.49 3.17 -13.13
N LYS A 261 16.15 4.38 -13.60
CA LYS A 261 17.07 5.52 -13.65
C LYS A 261 17.50 5.96 -12.25
N LEU A 262 16.57 6.05 -11.29
CA LEU A 262 16.87 6.42 -9.90
C LEU A 262 17.91 5.47 -9.29
N LEU A 263 17.76 4.15 -9.51
CA LEU A 263 18.71 3.16 -9.01
C LEU A 263 20.05 3.23 -9.75
N GLN A 264 20.04 3.38 -11.08
CA GLN A 264 21.25 3.49 -11.90
C GLN A 264 22.14 4.68 -11.53
N VAL A 265 21.54 5.85 -11.23
CA VAL A 265 22.31 7.04 -10.80
C VAL A 265 22.71 6.97 -9.32
N ASN A 266 22.23 5.97 -8.57
CA ASN A 266 22.54 5.75 -7.15
C ASN A 266 23.06 4.32 -6.86
N PRO A 267 24.11 3.83 -7.56
CA PRO A 267 24.49 2.41 -7.53
C PRO A 267 25.06 1.92 -6.19
N ASP A 268 25.59 2.84 -5.38
CA ASP A 268 26.21 2.53 -4.07
C ASP A 268 25.27 2.82 -2.89
N LYS A 269 24.01 3.20 -3.15
CA LYS A 269 23.02 3.49 -2.10
C LYS A 269 22.32 2.22 -1.65
N ASN A 270 22.00 2.15 -0.36
CA ASN A 270 21.34 1.00 0.25
C ASN A 270 19.82 1.02 -0.02
N ILE A 271 19.43 0.87 -1.29
CA ILE A 271 18.05 0.98 -1.75
C ILE A 271 17.42 -0.41 -1.87
N PHE A 272 16.18 -0.51 -1.41
CA PHE A 272 15.35 -1.70 -1.44
C PHE A 272 14.06 -1.40 -2.18
N LEU A 273 13.53 -2.39 -2.90
CA LEU A 273 12.22 -2.34 -3.53
C LEU A 273 11.26 -3.24 -2.76
N GLY A 274 10.08 -2.72 -2.42
CA GLY A 274 8.95 -3.54 -1.99
C GLY A 274 8.46 -4.45 -3.13
N TYR A 275 7.79 -5.55 -2.80
CA TYR A 275 7.21 -6.46 -3.80
C TYR A 275 6.01 -5.87 -4.56
N THR A 276 5.48 -4.76 -4.06
CA THR A 276 4.36 -3.97 -4.57
C THR A 276 4.75 -3.03 -5.71
N VAL A 277 6.04 -2.79 -5.96
CA VAL A 277 6.48 -1.97 -7.10
C VAL A 277 6.13 -2.66 -8.43
N PRO A 278 5.97 -1.89 -9.54
CA PRO A 278 5.52 -2.47 -10.80
C PRO A 278 6.37 -3.65 -11.27
N LYS A 279 5.71 -4.71 -11.75
CA LYS A 279 6.35 -6.00 -12.09
C LYS A 279 7.42 -5.87 -13.17
N TYR A 280 7.23 -4.97 -14.14
CA TYR A 280 8.21 -4.71 -15.19
C TYR A 280 9.54 -4.18 -14.62
N VAL A 281 9.49 -3.40 -13.53
CA VAL A 281 10.66 -2.89 -12.82
C VAL A 281 11.43 -4.05 -12.18
N LEU A 282 10.72 -4.91 -11.43
CA LEU A 282 11.32 -6.09 -10.80
C LEU A 282 11.95 -7.05 -11.83
N LYS A 283 11.28 -7.25 -12.97
CA LYS A 283 11.78 -8.08 -14.08
C LYS A 283 13.03 -7.46 -14.70
N GLY A 284 12.97 -6.19 -15.07
CA GLY A 284 14.06 -5.45 -15.72
C GLY A 284 15.32 -5.34 -14.85
N LEU A 285 15.15 -5.29 -13.52
CA LEU A 285 16.26 -5.19 -12.57
C LEU A 285 16.68 -6.54 -11.97
N SER A 286 16.04 -7.65 -12.35
CA SER A 286 16.19 -8.93 -11.63
C SER A 286 17.64 -9.40 -11.43
N ILE A 287 18.55 -9.11 -12.37
CA ILE A 287 19.98 -9.46 -12.25
C ILE A 287 20.68 -8.69 -11.12
N ASN A 288 20.27 -7.45 -10.92
CA ASN A 288 20.80 -6.47 -9.97
C ASN A 288 20.04 -6.49 -8.64
N LEU A 289 18.94 -7.22 -8.54
CA LEU A 289 18.21 -7.39 -7.29
C LEU A 289 18.73 -8.58 -6.49
N LYS A 290 18.67 -8.48 -5.16
CA LYS A 290 18.96 -9.55 -4.22
C LYS A 290 17.82 -9.60 -3.23
N ASN A 291 17.24 -10.78 -3.06
CA ASN A 291 16.17 -10.98 -2.10
C ASN A 291 16.75 -10.95 -0.68
N THR A 292 16.11 -10.22 0.24
CA THR A 292 16.46 -10.16 1.67
C THR A 292 15.27 -10.52 2.58
N GLY A 293 14.22 -11.14 2.03
CA GLY A 293 13.00 -11.53 2.72
C GLY A 293 11.77 -11.04 1.95
N LEU A 294 11.08 -10.04 2.50
CA LEU A 294 10.00 -9.28 1.87
C LEU A 294 10.44 -7.94 1.26
N ALA A 295 11.74 -7.78 1.01
CA ALA A 295 12.29 -6.65 0.28
C ALA A 295 13.39 -7.12 -0.69
N LEU A 296 13.57 -6.38 -1.78
CA LEU A 296 14.56 -6.67 -2.81
C LEU A 296 15.63 -5.57 -2.82
N LYS A 297 16.83 -5.89 -2.32
CA LYS A 297 17.97 -4.97 -2.32
C LYS A 297 18.48 -4.75 -3.74
N TYR A 298 18.64 -3.50 -4.15
CA TYR A 298 19.42 -3.14 -5.34
C TYR A 298 20.91 -3.29 -5.03
N ALA A 299 21.54 -4.25 -5.69
CA ALA A 299 22.93 -4.64 -5.52
C ALA A 299 23.52 -5.04 -6.88
N PRO A 300 23.93 -4.07 -7.72
CA PRO A 300 24.61 -4.34 -8.98
C PRO A 300 25.98 -5.02 -8.77
N LYS A 301 26.60 -4.81 -7.59
CA LYS A 301 27.80 -5.50 -7.14
C LYS A 301 27.45 -6.77 -6.34
N ARG A 302 28.35 -7.77 -6.34
CA ARG A 302 28.16 -9.01 -5.57
C ARG A 302 28.13 -8.70 -4.08
N LEU A 303 27.18 -9.30 -3.36
CA LEU A 303 27.13 -9.28 -1.90
C LEU A 303 27.94 -10.45 -1.34
N ASN A 304 28.60 -10.22 -0.20
CA ASN A 304 29.38 -11.24 0.51
C ASN A 304 28.50 -12.13 1.41
N GLU A 305 27.40 -11.59 1.91
CA GLU A 305 26.49 -12.27 2.84
C GLU A 305 25.19 -12.69 2.17
N ASP A 306 24.64 -13.81 2.64
CA ASP A 306 23.32 -14.27 2.26
C ASP A 306 22.26 -13.73 3.23
N LYS A 307 21.91 -12.46 3.05
CA LYS A 307 20.91 -11.76 3.87
C LYS A 307 19.54 -12.45 3.89
N LEU A 308 19.15 -13.13 2.81
CA LEU A 308 17.89 -13.88 2.77
C LEU A 308 17.86 -14.97 3.85
N LYS A 309 18.93 -15.77 3.95
CA LYS A 309 19.04 -16.80 4.99
C LYS A 309 19.13 -16.19 6.40
N ILE A 310 19.95 -15.16 6.57
CA ILE A 310 20.14 -14.50 7.87
C ILE A 310 18.79 -13.96 8.39
N ASN A 311 18.05 -13.24 7.55
CA ASN A 311 16.77 -12.66 7.94
C ASN A 311 15.70 -13.74 8.17
N PHE A 312 15.66 -14.78 7.33
CA PHE A 312 14.75 -15.92 7.54
C PHE A 312 14.97 -16.63 8.88
N GLU A 313 16.23 -16.83 9.28
CA GLU A 313 16.54 -17.57 10.51
C GLU A 313 16.39 -16.74 11.79
N ASN A 314 16.60 -15.43 11.71
CA ASN A 314 16.76 -14.60 12.92
C ASN A 314 15.72 -13.47 13.05
N GLU A 315 15.18 -12.98 11.93
CA GLU A 315 14.42 -11.72 11.91
C GLU A 315 12.94 -11.94 11.58
N LEU A 316 12.61 -12.77 10.60
CA LEU A 316 11.24 -12.90 10.08
C LEU A 316 10.33 -13.71 11.00
N GLN A 317 9.10 -13.23 11.20
CA GLN A 317 8.05 -13.93 11.94
C GLN A 317 7.08 -14.59 10.97
N LEU A 318 7.13 -15.91 10.82
CA LEU A 318 6.41 -16.62 9.75
C LEU A 318 5.29 -17.53 10.23
N ASP A 319 5.23 -17.87 11.52
CA ASP A 319 4.25 -18.84 12.04
C ASP A 319 2.79 -18.40 11.83
N TYR A 320 2.54 -17.09 11.80
CA TYR A 320 1.20 -16.55 11.54
C TYR A 320 0.67 -16.93 10.14
N LEU A 321 1.56 -17.26 9.19
CA LEU A 321 1.19 -17.67 7.84
C LEU A 321 0.57 -19.07 7.78
N LEU A 322 0.76 -19.89 8.82
CA LEU A 322 0.12 -21.21 8.92
C LEU A 322 -1.33 -21.12 9.42
N GLN A 323 -1.73 -19.97 9.98
CA GLN A 323 -3.08 -19.74 10.46
C GLN A 323 -4.06 -19.55 9.29
N ASN A 324 -5.35 -19.84 9.53
CA ASN A 324 -6.39 -19.57 8.55
C ASN A 324 -6.56 -18.06 8.37
N GLN A 325 -6.56 -17.61 7.11
CA GLN A 325 -6.81 -16.22 6.74
C GLN A 325 -8.16 -16.17 6.03
N SER A 326 -9.04 -15.26 6.41
CA SER A 326 -10.34 -15.05 5.73
C SER A 326 -10.20 -14.01 4.62
N SER A 327 -9.52 -12.89 4.91
CA SER A 327 -9.36 -11.75 4.02
C SER A 327 -8.63 -12.09 2.71
N SER A 328 -9.27 -11.78 1.59
CA SER A 328 -8.68 -11.91 0.25
C SER A 328 -7.44 -11.03 0.09
N LYS A 329 -7.48 -9.80 0.61
CA LYS A 329 -6.35 -8.87 0.59
C LYS A 329 -5.14 -9.43 1.31
N VAL A 330 -5.32 -9.92 2.54
CA VAL A 330 -4.21 -10.51 3.31
C VAL A 330 -3.65 -11.76 2.62
N LYS A 331 -4.51 -12.61 2.04
CA LYS A 331 -4.06 -13.77 1.24
C LYS A 331 -3.20 -13.34 0.05
N GLN A 332 -3.63 -12.31 -0.69
CA GLN A 332 -2.87 -11.79 -1.82
C GLN A 332 -1.53 -11.16 -1.39
N MET A 333 -1.49 -10.44 -0.27
CA MET A 333 -0.24 -9.92 0.30
C MET A 333 0.71 -11.05 0.68
N ASN A 334 0.19 -12.10 1.33
CA ASN A 334 0.98 -13.26 1.73
C ASN A 334 1.58 -14.01 0.52
N ALA A 335 0.99 -13.90 -0.68
CA ALA A 335 1.58 -14.47 -1.90
C ALA A 335 3.00 -13.94 -2.19
N ASN A 336 3.34 -12.73 -1.72
CA ASN A 336 4.68 -12.16 -1.88
C ASN A 336 5.77 -13.00 -1.17
N TYR A 337 5.44 -13.73 -0.11
CA TYR A 337 6.38 -14.65 0.55
C TYR A 337 6.82 -15.79 -0.37
N LEU A 338 6.03 -16.17 -1.38
CA LEU A 338 6.36 -17.31 -2.25
C LEU A 338 7.70 -17.13 -2.99
N VAL A 339 8.10 -15.88 -3.28
CA VAL A 339 9.40 -15.59 -3.93
C VAL A 339 10.57 -15.93 -3.01
N MET A 340 10.50 -15.60 -1.72
CA MET A 340 11.56 -15.96 -0.76
C MET A 340 11.49 -17.45 -0.40
N LEU A 341 10.30 -18.00 -0.19
CA LEU A 341 10.11 -19.39 0.22
C LEU A 341 10.64 -20.36 -0.84
N SER A 342 10.42 -20.10 -2.13
CA SER A 342 10.95 -20.97 -3.19
C SER A 342 12.48 -20.96 -3.29
N GLN A 343 13.12 -19.82 -2.99
CA GLN A 343 14.58 -19.70 -2.94
C GLN A 343 15.14 -20.43 -1.73
N LEU A 344 14.53 -20.23 -0.56
CA LEU A 344 14.92 -20.87 0.69
C LEU A 344 14.73 -22.39 0.62
N TYR A 345 13.62 -22.88 0.05
CA TYR A 345 13.36 -24.31 -0.12
C TYR A 345 14.48 -25.03 -0.88
N LYS A 346 14.99 -24.39 -1.95
CA LYS A 346 16.13 -24.89 -2.73
C LYS A 346 17.45 -24.80 -1.97
N LYS A 347 17.58 -23.85 -1.05
CA LYS A 347 18.79 -23.62 -0.25
C LYS A 347 18.92 -24.62 0.91
N TYR A 348 17.80 -25.00 1.53
CA TYR A 348 17.76 -25.92 2.67
C TYR A 348 17.62 -27.40 2.28
N LYS A 349 18.09 -27.82 1.10
CA LYS A 349 18.06 -29.23 0.68
C LYS A 349 18.73 -30.20 1.67
N GLN A 350 19.71 -29.71 2.43
CA GLN A 350 20.45 -30.49 3.42
C GLN A 350 19.89 -30.35 4.86
N ASP A 351 18.77 -29.64 5.03
CA ASP A 351 18.07 -29.47 6.32
C ASP A 351 16.58 -29.84 6.13
N PRO A 352 16.24 -31.14 6.25
CA PRO A 352 14.89 -31.62 5.98
C PRO A 352 13.81 -30.96 6.84
N LYS A 353 14.14 -30.61 8.10
CA LYS A 353 13.19 -29.95 9.01
C LYS A 353 12.83 -28.55 8.52
N LYS A 354 13.84 -27.73 8.18
CA LYS A 354 13.59 -26.39 7.61
C LYS A 354 12.92 -26.48 6.25
N GLN A 355 13.32 -27.44 5.43
CA GLN A 355 12.73 -27.63 4.11
C GLN A 355 11.23 -27.95 4.20
N GLU A 356 10.81 -28.83 5.10
CA GLU A 356 9.40 -29.16 5.31
C GLU A 356 8.61 -27.97 5.90
N TYR A 357 9.19 -27.21 6.82
CA TYR A 357 8.58 -25.97 7.34
C TYR A 357 8.35 -24.93 6.25
N ILE A 358 9.33 -24.70 5.37
CA ILE A 358 9.19 -23.77 4.23
C ILE A 358 8.10 -24.25 3.27
N LYS A 359 8.07 -25.56 2.99
CA LYS A 359 7.06 -26.18 2.12
C LYS A 359 5.67 -26.06 2.71
N SER A 360 5.49 -26.26 4.01
CA SER A 360 4.17 -26.17 4.65
C SER A 360 3.58 -24.76 4.52
N ILE A 361 4.39 -23.72 4.76
CA ILE A 361 4.00 -22.32 4.56
C ILE A 361 3.68 -22.05 3.09
N ALA A 362 4.58 -22.44 2.17
CA ALA A 362 4.40 -22.18 0.74
C ALA A 362 3.12 -22.83 0.20
N LEU A 363 2.85 -24.08 0.56
CA LEU A 363 1.63 -24.79 0.15
C LEU A 363 0.37 -24.20 0.78
N LYS A 364 0.44 -23.76 2.05
CA LYS A 364 -0.68 -23.06 2.71
C LYS A 364 -1.04 -21.78 1.97
N ILE A 365 -0.05 -20.93 1.67
CA ILE A 365 -0.26 -19.71 0.86
C ILE A 365 -0.79 -20.07 -0.53
N GLY A 366 -0.23 -21.12 -1.15
CA GLY A 366 -0.69 -21.64 -2.44
C GLY A 366 -2.17 -22.02 -2.43
N ARG A 367 -2.66 -22.68 -1.37
CA ARG A 367 -4.09 -22.99 -1.21
C ARG A 367 -4.92 -21.73 -1.02
N ASP A 368 -4.48 -20.82 -0.17
CA ASP A 368 -5.20 -19.58 0.15
C ASP A 368 -5.51 -18.74 -1.10
N ILE A 369 -4.61 -18.76 -2.09
CA ILE A 369 -4.77 -18.02 -3.36
C ILE A 369 -5.20 -18.90 -4.55
N ASN A 370 -5.60 -20.16 -4.30
CA ASN A 370 -6.00 -21.13 -5.33
C ASN A 370 -4.91 -21.42 -6.39
N LYS A 371 -3.65 -21.49 -5.98
CA LYS A 371 -2.46 -21.73 -6.83
C LYS A 371 -1.51 -22.82 -6.29
N GLU A 372 -2.01 -23.74 -5.46
CA GLU A 372 -1.17 -24.80 -4.87
C GLU A 372 -0.38 -25.59 -5.93
N LYS A 373 -1.00 -25.95 -7.06
CA LYS A 373 -0.33 -26.65 -8.18
C LYS A 373 0.87 -25.87 -8.72
N THR A 374 0.73 -24.55 -8.90
CA THR A 374 1.83 -23.70 -9.37
C THR A 374 2.94 -23.59 -8.33
N VAL A 375 2.58 -23.51 -7.04
CA VAL A 375 3.56 -23.51 -5.95
C VAL A 375 4.36 -24.83 -5.94
N LYS A 376 3.68 -26.00 -6.02
CA LYS A 376 4.34 -27.32 -6.09
C LYS A 376 5.36 -27.38 -7.24
N ALA A 377 4.94 -26.99 -8.44
CA ALA A 377 5.81 -26.94 -9.62
C ALA A 377 7.06 -26.05 -9.40
N SER A 378 6.91 -24.89 -8.75
CA SER A 378 8.04 -23.98 -8.48
C SER A 378 9.07 -24.54 -7.49
N LEU A 379 8.61 -25.39 -6.57
CA LEU A 379 9.43 -26.09 -5.57
C LEU A 379 10.06 -27.36 -6.15
N GLY A 380 9.51 -27.88 -7.25
CA GLY A 380 9.95 -29.12 -7.90
C GLY A 380 9.41 -30.38 -7.21
N ILE A 381 8.17 -30.31 -6.69
CA ILE A 381 7.47 -31.40 -6.00
C ILE A 381 6.11 -31.70 -6.62
#